data_AF-A0A2E0PGU4-F1
#
_entry.id   AF-A0A2E0PGU4-F1
#
_cell.length_a   1.000
_cell.length_b   1.000
_cell.length_c   1.000
_cell.angle_alpha   90.00
_cell.angle_beta   90.00
_cell.angle_gamma   90.00
#
_symmetry.space_group_name_H-M   'P 1'
#
loop_
_entity.id
_entity.type
_entity.pdbx_description
1 polymer ?
#
loop_
_entity_poly.entity_id
_entity_poly.type
_entity_poly.pdbx_seq_one_letter_code
_entity_poly.pdbx_strand_id
1 'polypeptide(L)'
;MEFTILLKTLLLIFTQAVAAENWSVFRGGSARGISENANLPLEWDVKKNKNIEWKVKVPGLGWSSPVVHSGRIYLTSAVSEGEIEPRKPGLYFGGDRKEPIKHMHHFLVLCLDIESGDYLWQKEVLATRPVTPIHIKNSYAAETPVTDGELVYAYFGSHGLYCLDKTGKKIWEKMFKPYEMRNGWGTGSSPILEGDQLIIVNDNMEDSWVASFDKNTGKQLWKTNREEPSNWSTPFIWKHDGISELILTGRNQTRSYDLAGNERWSLKWKSRTSIVIPTPFEAHGLLYIASGYVGDREKHVYAIKPGAKNDISLKPGETKNNFIAWYDKRAAPYNTTPLVYGDEFYTLFDFGFLGCRDARTGSVHFDKERINPEKTTGFTASPWAYRGHVFALSEAGETYVFLAGKEYKLVRVNYTGGMSMANPALVQDRLILRNQNYVFSIREKR
;
A
#
# COMPACT_ATOMS: atom_id res chain seq x y z
N MET A 1 -8.88 25.52 71.69
CA MET A 1 -8.53 26.13 70.39
C MET A 1 -7.96 25.01 69.54
N GLU A 2 -8.81 24.25 68.88
CA GLU A 2 -8.41 23.13 68.02
C GLU A 2 -8.99 23.38 66.63
N PHE A 3 -8.10 23.56 65.66
CA PHE A 3 -8.43 23.74 64.25
C PHE A 3 -8.37 22.38 63.56
N THR A 4 -9.52 21.87 63.14
CA THR A 4 -9.60 20.68 62.29
C THR A 4 -9.49 21.11 60.83
N ILE A 5 -8.34 20.89 60.20
CA ILE A 5 -8.12 21.13 58.77
C ILE A 5 -8.60 19.90 57.99
N LEU A 6 -9.69 20.05 57.24
CA LEU A 6 -10.22 19.03 56.35
C LEU A 6 -9.49 19.12 54.99
N LEU A 7 -8.57 18.19 54.72
CA LEU A 7 -7.87 18.10 53.43
C LEU A 7 -8.77 17.39 52.41
N LYS A 8 -9.36 18.15 51.47
CA LYS A 8 -10.06 17.57 50.31
C LYS A 8 -9.05 17.14 49.24
N THR A 9 -8.83 15.84 49.10
CA THR A 9 -8.02 15.26 48.01
C THR A 9 -8.82 15.33 46.71
N LEU A 10 -8.41 16.19 45.79
CA LEU A 10 -8.96 16.29 44.43
C LEU A 10 -8.38 15.16 43.58
N LEU A 11 -9.20 14.16 43.24
CA LEU A 11 -8.82 13.06 42.37
C LEU A 11 -8.78 13.57 40.91
N LEU A 12 -7.60 13.91 40.40
CA LEU A 12 -7.42 14.18 38.97
C LEU A 12 -7.57 12.86 38.19
N ILE A 13 -8.70 12.68 37.53
CA ILE A 13 -8.88 11.64 36.53
C ILE A 13 -8.08 12.08 35.30
N PHE A 14 -6.86 11.56 35.14
CA PHE A 14 -6.15 11.63 33.87
C PHE A 14 -6.91 10.75 32.88
N THR A 15 -7.78 11.35 32.06
CA THR A 15 -8.17 10.74 30.79
C THR A 15 -6.91 10.69 29.93
N GLN A 16 -6.27 9.54 29.87
CA GLN A 16 -5.34 9.27 28.78
C GLN A 16 -6.16 9.40 27.50
N ALA A 17 -5.99 10.52 26.79
CA ALA A 17 -6.40 10.60 25.41
C ALA A 17 -5.69 9.44 24.72
N VAL A 18 -6.43 8.40 24.36
CA VAL A 18 -5.93 7.34 23.51
C VAL A 18 -5.53 8.07 22.24
N ALA A 19 -4.21 8.24 22.03
CA ALA A 19 -3.72 8.82 20.79
C ALA A 19 -4.34 7.99 19.66
N ALA A 20 -5.15 8.63 18.81
CA ALA A 20 -5.82 7.93 17.75
C ALA A 20 -4.75 7.20 16.91
N GLU A 21 -4.85 5.88 16.82
CA GLU A 21 -3.97 5.07 15.97
C GLU A 21 -4.15 5.55 14.53
N ASN A 22 -3.20 6.31 14.00
CA ASN A 22 -3.31 6.88 12.65
C ASN A 22 -2.76 5.89 11.61
N TRP A 23 -3.38 5.90 10.43
CA TRP A 23 -3.03 5.05 9.29
C TRP A 23 -2.77 5.90 8.05
N SER A 24 -1.74 6.75 8.12
CA SER A 24 -1.63 7.93 7.26
C SER A 24 -0.94 7.72 5.91
N VAL A 25 -0.53 6.49 5.62
CA VAL A 25 0.20 6.10 4.40
C VAL A 25 -0.22 4.70 3.97
N PHE A 26 0.06 4.35 2.71
CA PHE A 26 -0.19 3.02 2.16
C PHE A 26 0.38 1.91 3.07
N ARG A 27 -0.49 0.97 3.47
CA ARG A 27 -0.17 -0.14 4.40
C ARG A 27 0.34 0.29 5.80
N GLY A 28 0.06 1.53 6.21
CA GLY A 28 0.37 2.05 7.54
C GLY A 28 1.82 2.51 7.69
N GLY A 29 2.17 3.15 8.81
CA GLY A 29 3.45 3.84 8.98
C GLY A 29 4.71 2.98 8.79
N SER A 30 4.61 1.65 8.90
CA SER A 30 5.70 0.69 8.66
C SER A 30 5.59 -0.05 7.32
N ALA A 31 4.62 0.29 6.47
CA ALA A 31 4.26 -0.39 5.22
C ALA A 31 3.93 -1.90 5.35
N ARG A 32 3.78 -2.41 6.58
CA ARG A 32 3.59 -3.83 6.88
C ARG A 32 2.15 -4.30 6.79
N GLY A 33 1.17 -3.42 6.96
CA GLY A 33 -0.24 -3.82 7.08
C GLY A 33 -0.51 -4.65 8.33
N ILE A 34 0.02 -4.24 9.49
CA ILE A 34 -0.17 -4.93 10.77
C ILE A 34 -0.69 -3.95 11.82
N SER A 35 -1.59 -4.43 12.68
CA SER A 35 -1.96 -3.75 13.91
C SER A 35 -1.92 -4.73 15.08
N GLU A 36 -1.50 -4.24 16.24
CA GLU A 36 -1.54 -4.98 17.51
C GLU A 36 -2.86 -4.77 18.25
N ASN A 37 -3.81 -4.04 17.64
CA ASN A 37 -5.07 -3.71 18.26
C ASN A 37 -5.97 -4.94 18.40
N ALA A 38 -6.18 -5.36 19.66
CA ALA A 38 -7.01 -6.51 19.99
C ALA A 38 -8.52 -6.31 19.69
N ASN A 39 -8.92 -5.08 19.34
CA ASN A 39 -10.31 -4.70 19.16
C ASN A 39 -10.79 -4.73 17.70
N LEU A 40 -9.89 -5.00 16.74
CA LEU A 40 -10.24 -5.10 15.33
C LEU A 40 -11.14 -6.31 15.05
N PRO A 41 -12.13 -6.19 14.13
CA PRO A 41 -13.16 -7.19 13.90
C PRO A 41 -12.61 -8.45 13.22
N LEU A 42 -12.88 -9.66 13.74
CA LEU A 42 -12.49 -10.90 13.05
C LEU A 42 -13.53 -11.34 12.00
N GLU A 43 -14.78 -10.92 12.16
CA GLU A 43 -15.92 -11.39 11.37
C GLU A 43 -16.72 -10.24 10.79
N TRP A 44 -17.13 -10.36 9.52
CA TRP A 44 -18.10 -9.44 8.91
C TRP A 44 -18.77 -10.05 7.68
N ASP A 45 -19.99 -9.60 7.39
CA ASP A 45 -20.74 -9.98 6.20
C ASP A 45 -21.69 -8.84 5.81
N VAL A 46 -21.44 -8.22 4.67
CA VAL A 46 -22.23 -7.08 4.18
C VAL A 46 -23.67 -7.47 3.85
N LYS A 47 -23.91 -8.68 3.32
CA LYS A 47 -25.28 -9.11 2.99
C LYS A 47 -26.09 -9.39 4.25
N LYS A 48 -25.45 -9.91 5.30
CA LYS A 48 -26.08 -10.18 6.60
C LYS A 48 -26.04 -8.96 7.55
N ASN A 49 -25.48 -7.84 7.11
CA ASN A 49 -25.23 -6.66 7.93
C ASN A 49 -24.49 -6.97 9.25
N LYS A 50 -23.57 -7.95 9.22
CA LYS A 50 -22.80 -8.36 10.40
C LYS A 50 -21.53 -7.51 10.51
N ASN A 51 -21.37 -6.82 11.64
CA ASN A 51 -20.23 -5.96 11.96
C ASN A 51 -19.93 -4.86 10.93
N ILE A 52 -20.94 -4.46 10.14
CA ILE A 52 -20.86 -3.28 9.28
C ILE A 52 -21.40 -2.10 10.08
N GLU A 53 -20.54 -1.16 10.43
CA GLU A 53 -20.94 0.05 11.16
C GLU A 53 -21.63 1.02 10.22
N TRP A 54 -20.99 1.30 9.08
CA TRP A 54 -21.56 2.09 8.00
C TRP A 54 -20.97 1.68 6.64
N LYS A 55 -21.66 2.05 5.57
CA LYS A 55 -21.29 1.80 4.18
C LYS A 55 -21.69 3.00 3.33
N VAL A 56 -20.72 3.59 2.61
CA VAL A 56 -20.91 4.83 1.85
C VAL A 56 -20.48 4.62 0.42
N LYS A 57 -21.29 5.13 -0.53
CA LYS A 57 -20.98 5.05 -1.96
C LYS A 57 -19.86 6.04 -2.30
N VAL A 58 -18.88 5.59 -3.06
CA VAL A 58 -17.78 6.42 -3.58
C VAL A 58 -18.04 6.77 -5.04
N PRO A 59 -17.90 8.04 -5.46
CA PRO A 59 -18.06 8.42 -6.86
C PRO A 59 -16.90 7.90 -7.70
N GLY A 60 -17.17 7.61 -8.97
CA GLY A 60 -16.13 7.26 -9.95
C GLY A 60 -15.39 5.97 -9.62
N LEU A 61 -14.12 5.92 -9.99
CA LEU A 61 -13.23 4.79 -9.80
C LEU A 61 -11.91 5.23 -9.20
N GLY A 62 -11.41 4.48 -8.22
CA GLY A 62 -10.04 4.56 -7.75
C GLY A 62 -9.65 3.30 -6.99
N TRP A 63 -8.35 3.03 -6.96
CA TRP A 63 -7.77 1.88 -6.23
C TRP A 63 -6.91 2.28 -5.05
N SER A 64 -6.83 3.59 -4.75
CA SER A 64 -6.18 4.05 -3.53
C SER A 64 -6.77 3.40 -2.29
N SER A 65 -5.87 3.01 -1.39
CA SER A 65 -6.23 2.54 -0.07
C SER A 65 -6.70 3.73 0.79
N PRO A 66 -7.66 3.54 1.70
CA PRO A 66 -7.97 4.56 2.68
C PRO A 66 -6.74 4.85 3.53
N VAL A 67 -6.47 6.13 3.76
CA VAL A 67 -5.58 6.58 4.83
C VAL A 67 -6.39 7.34 5.85
N VAL A 68 -6.04 7.18 7.13
CA VAL A 68 -6.80 7.72 8.25
C VAL A 68 -5.90 8.55 9.14
N HIS A 69 -6.33 9.75 9.49
CA HIS A 69 -5.67 10.57 10.49
C HIS A 69 -6.70 11.44 11.21
N SER A 70 -6.62 11.53 12.55
CA SER A 70 -7.48 12.42 13.35
C SER A 70 -8.98 12.26 13.05
N GLY A 71 -9.43 11.01 12.88
CA GLY A 71 -10.84 10.68 12.58
C GLY A 71 -11.29 10.99 11.15
N ARG A 72 -10.38 11.34 10.24
CA ARG A 72 -10.68 11.62 8.83
C ARG A 72 -10.12 10.52 7.94
N ILE A 73 -10.94 10.06 7.01
CA ILE A 73 -10.56 9.10 5.98
C ILE A 73 -10.31 9.86 4.68
N TYR A 74 -9.14 9.67 4.07
CA TYR A 74 -8.79 10.27 2.79
C TYR A 74 -8.67 9.21 1.68
N LEU A 75 -9.20 9.55 0.50
CA LEU A 75 -9.21 8.69 -0.69
C LEU A 75 -9.03 9.52 -1.95
N THR A 76 -8.56 8.88 -3.02
CA THR A 76 -8.56 9.43 -4.38
C THR A 76 -9.56 8.70 -5.28
N SER A 77 -10.18 9.42 -6.20
CA SER A 77 -11.08 8.84 -7.20
C SER A 77 -11.05 9.63 -8.51
N ALA A 78 -11.44 8.99 -9.61
CA ALA A 78 -11.60 9.61 -10.92
C ALA A 78 -12.99 9.29 -11.48
N VAL A 79 -13.78 10.31 -11.80
CA VAL A 79 -15.12 10.19 -12.37
C VAL A 79 -15.05 10.46 -13.87
N SER A 80 -15.51 9.53 -14.69
CA SER A 80 -15.64 9.72 -16.14
C SER A 80 -17.03 10.26 -16.49
N GLU A 81 -17.11 11.22 -17.40
CA GLU A 81 -18.40 11.66 -17.98
C GLU A 81 -18.99 10.65 -18.99
N GLY A 82 -18.16 9.72 -19.50
CA GLY A 82 -18.59 8.67 -20.41
C GLY A 82 -18.51 7.27 -19.80
N GLU A 83 -19.14 6.31 -20.46
CA GLU A 83 -19.09 4.91 -20.05
C GLU A 83 -17.67 4.35 -20.12
N ILE A 84 -17.29 3.63 -19.07
CA ILE A 84 -16.01 2.93 -18.96
C ILE A 84 -16.30 1.43 -18.92
N GLU A 85 -15.46 0.66 -19.59
CA GLU A 85 -15.63 -0.79 -19.69
C GLU A 85 -15.66 -1.44 -18.30
N PRO A 86 -16.57 -2.41 -18.06
CA PRO A 86 -16.66 -3.09 -16.78
C PRO A 86 -15.42 -3.93 -16.51
N ARG A 87 -15.00 -3.95 -15.24
CA ARG A 87 -13.86 -4.74 -14.76
C ARG A 87 -14.33 -6.06 -14.18
N LYS A 88 -13.44 -7.05 -14.19
CA LYS A 88 -13.68 -8.39 -13.68
C LYS A 88 -12.55 -8.75 -12.70
N PRO A 89 -12.87 -9.41 -11.58
CA PRO A 89 -11.85 -9.98 -10.70
C PRO A 89 -10.98 -11.00 -11.44
N GLY A 90 -9.69 -11.04 -11.12
CA GLY A 90 -8.76 -12.08 -11.58
C GLY A 90 -7.55 -11.55 -12.34
N LEU A 91 -6.78 -12.49 -12.91
CA LEU A 91 -5.63 -12.19 -13.75
C LEU A 91 -6.08 -11.77 -15.15
N TYR A 92 -5.35 -10.82 -15.71
CA TYR A 92 -5.58 -10.29 -17.04
C TYR A 92 -4.43 -10.70 -17.95
N PHE A 93 -4.77 -11.34 -19.08
CA PHE A 93 -3.85 -11.60 -20.19
C PHE A 93 -4.35 -10.76 -21.38
N GLY A 94 -3.95 -9.49 -21.41
CA GLY A 94 -4.51 -8.43 -22.27
C GLY A 94 -5.33 -7.41 -21.46
N GLY A 95 -6.02 -6.49 -22.12
CA GLY A 95 -6.68 -5.33 -21.47
C GLY A 95 -5.87 -4.04 -21.57
N ASP A 96 -4.81 -4.06 -22.36
CA ASP A 96 -3.97 -2.92 -22.71
C ASP A 96 -4.76 -1.92 -23.55
N ARG A 97 -4.55 -0.62 -23.29
CA ARG A 97 -5.08 0.46 -24.13
C ARG A 97 -3.92 1.14 -24.83
N LYS A 98 -4.02 1.29 -26.15
CA LYS A 98 -3.04 2.05 -26.94
C LYS A 98 -3.22 3.55 -26.75
N GLU A 99 -4.48 3.99 -26.66
CA GLU A 99 -4.84 5.39 -26.57
C GLU A 99 -5.42 5.73 -25.19
N PRO A 100 -5.23 6.98 -24.71
CA PRO A 100 -5.94 7.48 -23.55
C PRO A 100 -7.46 7.43 -23.72
N ILE A 101 -8.16 7.39 -22.59
CA ILE A 101 -9.62 7.47 -22.58
C ILE A 101 -10.04 8.88 -23.02
N LYS A 102 -10.99 8.97 -23.96
CA LYS A 102 -11.36 10.25 -24.60
C LYS A 102 -12.39 11.07 -23.84
N HIS A 103 -13.04 10.47 -22.85
CA HIS A 103 -14.03 11.15 -22.02
C HIS A 103 -13.37 12.10 -21.03
N MET A 104 -14.04 13.21 -20.72
CA MET A 104 -13.63 14.07 -19.62
C MET A 104 -13.59 13.26 -18.31
N HIS A 105 -12.54 13.46 -17.53
CA HIS A 105 -12.37 12.85 -16.21
C HIS A 105 -12.21 13.94 -15.15
N HIS A 106 -12.92 13.77 -14.03
CA HIS A 106 -12.85 14.60 -12.85
C HIS A 106 -12.07 13.87 -11.75
N PHE A 107 -10.94 14.43 -11.36
CA PHE A 107 -10.01 13.88 -10.38
C PHE A 107 -10.35 14.44 -9.01
N LEU A 108 -10.72 13.56 -8.09
CA LEU A 108 -11.27 13.90 -6.79
C LEU A 108 -10.35 13.43 -5.65
N VAL A 109 -10.14 14.30 -4.68
CA VAL A 109 -9.73 13.93 -3.32
C VAL A 109 -10.97 13.94 -2.44
N LEU A 110 -11.18 12.88 -1.67
CA LEU A 110 -12.36 12.69 -0.84
C LEU A 110 -11.93 12.69 0.63
N CYS A 111 -12.73 13.31 1.49
CA CYS A 111 -12.57 13.25 2.94
C CYS A 111 -13.89 12.83 3.59
N LEU A 112 -13.86 11.74 4.34
CA LEU A 112 -15.01 11.21 5.08
C LEU A 112 -14.72 11.25 6.58
N ASP A 113 -15.76 11.41 7.37
CA ASP A 113 -15.71 11.21 8.82
C ASP A 113 -15.64 9.72 9.15
N ILE A 114 -14.78 9.33 10.09
CA ILE A 114 -14.61 7.91 10.46
C ILE A 114 -15.81 7.36 11.24
N GLU A 115 -16.51 8.19 12.01
CA GLU A 115 -17.58 7.77 12.91
C GLU A 115 -18.88 7.59 12.11
N SER A 116 -19.24 8.55 11.26
CA SER A 116 -20.49 8.50 10.48
C SER A 116 -20.34 7.98 9.06
N GLY A 117 -19.15 8.08 8.48
CA GLY A 117 -18.91 7.85 7.04
C GLY A 117 -19.33 9.03 6.15
N ASP A 118 -19.87 10.12 6.72
CA ASP A 118 -20.32 11.26 5.92
C ASP A 118 -19.15 11.94 5.21
N TYR A 119 -19.42 12.45 4.01
CA TYR A 119 -18.45 13.31 3.33
C TYR A 119 -18.30 14.62 4.09
N LEU A 120 -17.11 14.84 4.64
CA LEU A 120 -16.70 16.15 5.16
C LEU A 120 -16.43 17.12 4.01
N TRP A 121 -15.86 16.61 2.92
CA TRP A 121 -15.76 17.31 1.64
C TRP A 121 -15.39 16.35 0.50
N GLN A 122 -15.67 16.80 -0.72
CA GLN A 122 -15.23 16.18 -1.97
C GLN A 122 -14.60 17.28 -2.83
N LYS A 123 -13.30 17.18 -3.09
CA LYS A 123 -12.58 18.22 -3.82
C LYS A 123 -12.17 17.72 -5.20
N GLU A 124 -12.74 18.33 -6.23
CA GLU A 124 -12.18 18.25 -7.58
C GLU A 124 -10.89 19.06 -7.65
N VAL A 125 -9.80 18.38 -7.98
CA VAL A 125 -8.47 19.01 -8.11
C VAL A 125 -8.10 19.25 -9.57
N LEU A 126 -8.69 18.48 -10.49
CA LEU A 126 -8.50 18.60 -11.93
C LEU A 126 -9.71 18.03 -12.68
N ALA A 127 -10.10 18.69 -13.78
CA ALA A 127 -10.97 18.14 -14.79
C ALA A 127 -10.25 18.18 -16.14
N THR A 128 -9.98 17.01 -16.73
CA THR A 128 -9.33 16.93 -18.04
C THR A 128 -9.67 15.62 -18.74
N ARG A 129 -9.54 15.59 -20.07
CA ARG A 129 -9.37 14.32 -20.77
C ARG A 129 -8.00 13.74 -20.39
N PRO A 130 -7.93 12.48 -19.98
CA PRO A 130 -6.65 11.86 -19.64
C PRO A 130 -5.64 11.93 -20.77
N VAL A 131 -4.38 12.17 -20.41
CA VAL A 131 -3.28 12.37 -21.39
C VAL A 131 -2.44 11.11 -21.61
N THR A 132 -2.61 10.10 -20.78
CA THR A 132 -1.93 8.80 -20.90
C THR A 132 -2.93 7.66 -20.85
N PRO A 133 -2.71 6.55 -21.58
CA PRO A 133 -3.51 5.34 -21.42
C PRO A 133 -3.34 4.70 -20.03
N ILE A 134 -4.31 3.86 -19.68
CA ILE A 134 -4.26 2.95 -18.53
C ILE A 134 -4.72 1.56 -18.93
N HIS A 135 -4.19 0.53 -18.26
CA HIS A 135 -4.72 -0.82 -18.37
C HIS A 135 -6.18 -0.86 -17.87
N ILE A 136 -7.02 -1.75 -18.42
CA ILE A 136 -8.43 -1.88 -17.96
C ILE A 136 -8.55 -2.14 -16.46
N LYS A 137 -7.61 -2.88 -15.88
CA LYS A 137 -7.57 -3.16 -14.44
C LYS A 137 -7.10 -1.97 -13.60
N ASN A 138 -6.46 -0.96 -14.20
CA ASN A 138 -5.99 0.22 -13.49
C ASN A 138 -7.10 1.30 -13.42
N SER A 139 -6.81 2.37 -12.68
CA SER A 139 -7.62 3.58 -12.56
C SER A 139 -6.69 4.80 -12.63
N TYR A 140 -7.21 5.97 -12.98
CA TYR A 140 -6.44 7.22 -12.91
C TYR A 140 -6.25 7.75 -11.47
N ALA A 141 -6.70 7.00 -10.47
CA ALA A 141 -6.61 7.31 -9.04
C ALA A 141 -6.17 6.06 -8.25
N ALA A 142 -5.09 5.43 -8.71
CA ALA A 142 -4.58 4.18 -8.14
C ALA A 142 -3.67 4.43 -6.92
N GLU A 143 -2.93 5.53 -6.96
CA GLU A 143 -1.98 5.93 -5.93
C GLU A 143 -2.71 6.33 -4.64
N THR A 144 -2.26 5.75 -3.53
CA THR A 144 -2.78 6.03 -2.19
C THR A 144 -2.28 7.39 -1.73
N PRO A 145 -3.16 8.33 -1.29
CA PRO A 145 -2.70 9.61 -0.76
C PRO A 145 -1.95 9.40 0.56
N VAL A 146 -1.17 10.40 0.97
CA VAL A 146 -0.46 10.42 2.25
C VAL A 146 -0.81 11.68 3.03
N THR A 147 -0.83 11.64 4.36
CA THR A 147 -1.13 12.81 5.20
C THR A 147 -0.24 12.84 6.45
N ASP A 148 0.04 14.03 6.96
CA ASP A 148 0.66 14.26 8.27
C ASP A 148 -0.35 14.73 9.33
N GLY A 149 -1.65 14.69 9.00
CA GLY A 149 -2.75 15.14 9.87
C GLY A 149 -3.17 16.60 9.65
N GLU A 150 -2.30 17.45 9.12
CA GLU A 150 -2.65 18.84 8.78
C GLU A 150 -2.88 19.01 7.29
N LEU A 151 -2.04 18.38 6.47
CA LEU A 151 -2.10 18.42 5.01
C LEU A 151 -2.29 16.99 4.45
N VAL A 152 -2.98 16.91 3.32
CA VAL A 152 -3.13 15.68 2.53
C VAL A 152 -2.52 15.87 1.15
N TYR A 153 -1.74 14.88 0.73
CA TYR A 153 -1.00 14.88 -0.52
C TYR A 153 -1.54 13.78 -1.42
N ALA A 154 -2.11 14.16 -2.56
CA ALA A 154 -2.71 13.25 -3.53
C ALA A 154 -1.95 13.32 -4.85
N TYR A 155 -1.39 12.18 -5.28
CA TYR A 155 -0.70 12.03 -6.55
C TYR A 155 -1.60 11.28 -7.53
N PHE A 156 -1.73 11.77 -8.76
CA PHE A 156 -2.53 11.14 -9.83
C PHE A 156 -1.66 10.84 -11.06
N GLY A 157 -0.41 10.44 -10.82
CA GLY A 157 0.54 10.12 -11.90
C GLY A 157 0.80 11.31 -12.81
N SER A 158 0.57 11.11 -14.11
CA SER A 158 0.67 12.13 -15.16
C SER A 158 -0.30 13.32 -14.98
N HIS A 159 -1.28 13.22 -14.06
CA HIS A 159 -2.30 14.24 -13.83
C HIS A 159 -2.02 15.11 -12.60
N GLY A 160 -0.83 15.02 -12.03
CA GLY A 160 -0.31 15.98 -11.06
C GLY A 160 -0.31 15.50 -9.62
N LEU A 161 0.33 16.33 -8.78
CA LEU A 161 0.44 16.19 -7.33
C LEU A 161 -0.22 17.40 -6.68
N TYR A 162 -1.10 17.14 -5.72
CA TYR A 162 -1.92 18.15 -5.08
C TYR A 162 -1.76 18.09 -3.57
N CYS A 163 -1.61 19.25 -2.94
CA CYS A 163 -1.67 19.39 -1.49
C CYS A 163 -2.93 20.13 -1.10
N LEU A 164 -3.66 19.58 -0.13
CA LEU A 164 -4.87 20.17 0.41
C LEU A 164 -4.78 20.24 1.93
N ASP A 165 -5.41 21.24 2.52
CA ASP A 165 -5.60 21.26 3.97
C ASP A 165 -6.78 20.38 4.42
N LYS A 166 -6.97 20.29 5.74
CA LYS A 166 -8.09 19.58 6.37
C LYS A 166 -9.49 20.03 5.94
N THR A 167 -9.64 21.21 5.34
CA THR A 167 -10.92 21.72 4.79
C THR A 167 -11.13 21.35 3.33
N GLY A 168 -10.14 20.73 2.68
CA GLY A 168 -10.16 20.42 1.26
C GLY A 168 -9.77 21.61 0.38
N LYS A 169 -9.22 22.69 0.97
CA LYS A 169 -8.67 23.81 0.20
C LYS A 169 -7.32 23.39 -0.36
N LYS A 170 -7.15 23.53 -1.69
CA LYS A 170 -5.88 23.32 -2.38
C LYS A 170 -4.87 24.39 -1.93
N ILE A 171 -3.75 23.94 -1.39
CA ILE A 171 -2.64 24.80 -0.93
C ILE A 171 -1.64 25.03 -2.06
N TRP A 172 -1.23 23.96 -2.72
CA TRP A 172 -0.37 24.01 -3.89
C TRP A 172 -0.63 22.81 -4.81
N GLU A 173 -0.17 22.90 -6.04
CA GLU A 173 -0.18 21.81 -7.01
C GLU A 173 1.10 21.78 -7.84
N LYS A 174 1.39 20.61 -8.40
CA LYS A 174 2.51 20.40 -9.31
C LYS A 174 2.12 19.44 -10.43
N MET A 175 2.24 19.90 -11.66
CA MET A 175 2.07 19.06 -12.85
C MET A 175 3.40 18.46 -13.28
N PHE A 176 3.35 17.27 -13.84
CA PHE A 176 4.50 16.57 -14.40
C PHE A 176 4.29 16.36 -15.90
N LYS A 177 5.40 16.23 -16.63
CA LYS A 177 5.34 15.73 -18.00
C LYS A 177 4.66 14.34 -17.98
N PRO A 178 3.68 14.06 -18.85
CA PRO A 178 3.19 12.70 -19.05
C PRO A 178 4.28 11.86 -19.72
N TYR A 179 4.54 10.67 -19.19
CA TYR A 179 5.51 9.73 -19.74
C TYR A 179 4.82 8.46 -20.24
N GLU A 180 5.40 7.85 -21.27
CA GLU A 180 4.98 6.52 -21.68
C GLU A 180 5.23 5.51 -20.54
N MET A 181 4.18 4.76 -20.21
CA MET A 181 4.26 3.61 -19.32
C MET A 181 4.24 2.34 -20.15
N ARG A 182 4.94 1.29 -19.70
CA ARG A 182 4.96 -0.01 -20.35
C ARG A 182 3.54 -0.45 -20.74
N ASN A 183 3.34 -0.73 -22.02
CA ASN A 183 2.06 -1.16 -22.60
C ASN A 183 0.87 -0.24 -22.30
N GLY A 184 1.12 1.03 -21.96
CA GLY A 184 0.08 1.97 -21.55
C GLY A 184 -0.64 1.56 -20.26
N TRP A 185 0.03 0.88 -19.33
CA TRP A 185 -0.62 0.38 -18.12
C TRP A 185 -0.97 1.45 -17.09
N GLY A 186 -0.38 2.65 -17.20
CA GLY A 186 -0.53 3.73 -16.23
C GLY A 186 0.41 3.60 -15.05
N THR A 187 0.33 4.56 -14.13
CA THR A 187 1.12 4.64 -12.89
C THR A 187 0.43 3.92 -11.73
N GLY A 188 1.06 3.90 -10.55
CA GLY A 188 0.53 3.21 -9.37
C GLY A 188 1.41 3.26 -8.11
N SER A 189 2.64 3.79 -8.19
CA SER A 189 3.48 4.02 -7.01
C SER A 189 2.94 5.19 -6.19
N SER A 190 2.69 4.96 -4.90
CA SER A 190 2.12 5.98 -4.01
C SER A 190 3.18 6.96 -3.49
N PRO A 191 2.80 8.22 -3.17
CA PRO A 191 3.66 9.15 -2.44
C PRO A 191 3.98 8.66 -1.03
N ILE A 192 5.12 9.08 -0.49
CA ILE A 192 5.46 8.91 0.94
C ILE A 192 5.96 10.23 1.54
N LEU A 193 5.85 10.34 2.87
CA LEU A 193 6.37 11.46 3.65
C LEU A 193 7.53 11.00 4.54
N GLU A 194 8.58 11.82 4.63
CA GLU A 194 9.65 11.70 5.61
C GLU A 194 10.07 13.09 6.07
N GLY A 195 9.69 13.48 7.29
CA GLY A 195 9.87 14.84 7.79
C GLY A 195 9.14 15.86 6.91
N ASP A 196 9.88 16.81 6.34
CA ASP A 196 9.37 17.83 5.41
C ASP A 196 9.42 17.40 3.93
N GLN A 197 9.88 16.18 3.66
CA GLN A 197 10.05 15.66 2.31
C GLN A 197 8.84 14.83 1.88
N LEU A 198 8.21 15.25 0.80
CA LEU A 198 7.24 14.47 0.04
C LEU A 198 7.94 13.84 -1.16
N ILE A 199 8.04 12.52 -1.16
CA ILE A 199 8.85 11.78 -2.12
C ILE A 199 7.94 11.09 -3.15
N ILE A 200 8.26 11.29 -4.43
CA ILE A 200 7.57 10.69 -5.58
C ILE A 200 8.58 9.91 -6.41
N VAL A 201 8.19 8.71 -6.80
CA VAL A 201 8.91 7.87 -7.77
C VAL A 201 8.08 7.81 -9.04
N ASN A 202 8.73 8.07 -10.17
CA ASN A 202 8.16 7.94 -11.49
C ASN A 202 9.13 7.14 -12.35
N ASP A 203 9.04 5.82 -12.24
CA ASP A 203 9.71 4.89 -13.13
C ASP A 203 8.82 4.69 -14.37
N ASN A 204 9.30 5.09 -15.54
CA ASN A 204 8.59 5.12 -16.82
C ASN A 204 9.46 4.54 -17.96
N MET A 205 9.03 4.65 -19.22
CA MET A 205 9.74 4.08 -20.38
C MET A 205 10.72 5.06 -21.05
N GLU A 206 10.78 6.30 -20.59
CA GLU A 206 11.58 7.37 -21.21
C GLU A 206 12.68 7.87 -20.26
N ASP A 207 12.30 8.65 -19.25
CA ASP A 207 13.20 9.38 -18.34
C ASP A 207 12.69 9.16 -16.91
N SER A 208 13.09 8.04 -16.31
CA SER A 208 12.68 7.65 -14.97
C SER A 208 13.40 8.47 -13.89
N TRP A 209 12.70 8.75 -12.81
CA TRP A 209 13.25 9.57 -11.73
C TRP A 209 12.60 9.31 -10.37
N VAL A 210 13.34 9.69 -9.32
CA VAL A 210 12.79 9.94 -7.99
C VAL A 210 13.06 11.39 -7.62
N ALA A 211 12.09 12.04 -6.98
CA ALA A 211 12.22 13.42 -6.54
C ALA A 211 11.59 13.62 -5.17
N SER A 212 12.14 14.58 -4.44
CA SER A 212 11.59 15.07 -3.18
C SER A 212 11.09 16.49 -3.36
N PHE A 213 9.97 16.79 -2.72
CA PHE A 213 9.32 18.10 -2.70
C PHE A 213 9.14 18.54 -1.26
N ASP A 214 9.31 19.84 -1.02
CA ASP A 214 8.92 20.46 0.25
C ASP A 214 7.42 20.27 0.43
N LYS A 215 7.01 19.65 1.53
CA LYS A 215 5.60 19.31 1.78
C LYS A 215 4.72 20.57 1.89
N ASN A 216 5.25 21.69 2.37
CA ASN A 216 4.47 22.90 2.59
C ASN A 216 4.33 23.74 1.32
N THR A 217 5.32 23.71 0.42
CA THR A 217 5.34 24.60 -0.76
C THR A 217 5.28 23.88 -2.10
N GLY A 218 5.48 22.57 -2.16
CA GLY A 218 5.58 21.80 -3.41
C GLY A 218 6.85 22.08 -4.23
N LYS A 219 7.81 22.82 -3.66
CA LYS A 219 9.08 23.13 -4.32
C LYS A 219 9.94 21.87 -4.36
N GLN A 220 10.52 21.56 -5.52
CA GLN A 220 11.45 20.44 -5.63
C GLN A 220 12.69 20.72 -4.78
N LEU A 221 13.01 19.81 -3.86
CA LEU A 221 14.21 19.85 -3.02
C LEU A 221 15.39 19.21 -3.76
N TRP A 222 15.15 18.03 -4.34
CA TRP A 222 16.12 17.31 -5.16
C TRP A 222 15.40 16.40 -6.16
N LYS A 223 16.13 15.98 -7.20
CA LYS A 223 15.69 14.97 -8.19
C LYS A 223 16.89 14.14 -8.59
N THR A 224 16.71 12.82 -8.62
CA THR A 224 17.69 11.85 -9.08
C THR A 224 17.11 11.06 -10.25
N ASN A 225 17.80 11.09 -11.40
CA ASN A 225 17.43 10.29 -12.55
C ASN A 225 17.74 8.80 -12.28
N ARG A 226 16.93 7.91 -12.84
CA ARG A 226 16.99 6.46 -12.60
C ARG A 226 17.07 5.71 -13.92
N GLU A 227 17.99 4.76 -14.00
CA GLU A 227 18.05 3.81 -15.12
C GLU A 227 17.11 2.62 -14.87
N GLU A 228 15.81 2.90 -14.90
CA GLU A 228 14.75 1.92 -14.65
C GLU A 228 13.64 2.08 -15.69
N PRO A 229 13.09 0.99 -16.27
CA PRO A 229 11.85 1.05 -17.03
C PRO A 229 10.65 1.14 -16.07
N SER A 230 9.42 1.19 -16.62
CA SER A 230 8.19 1.24 -15.80
C SER A 230 8.14 0.25 -14.65
N ASN A 231 7.76 0.77 -13.49
CA ASN A 231 7.66 0.05 -12.22
C ASN A 231 6.56 0.67 -11.34
N TRP A 232 5.97 -0.12 -10.44
CA TRP A 232 4.78 0.27 -9.65
C TRP A 232 4.97 0.10 -8.14
N SER A 233 6.18 -0.24 -7.70
CA SER A 233 6.50 -0.39 -6.28
C SER A 233 6.52 0.96 -5.57
N THR A 234 5.74 1.11 -4.50
CA THR A 234 5.78 2.28 -3.63
C THR A 234 7.12 2.34 -2.87
N PRO A 235 7.77 3.52 -2.77
CA PRO A 235 9.00 3.68 -2.02
C PRO A 235 8.84 3.38 -0.52
N PHE A 236 9.94 3.03 0.15
CA PHE A 236 9.96 2.78 1.60
C PHE A 236 11.15 3.47 2.28
N ILE A 237 10.94 4.05 3.46
CA ILE A 237 12.03 4.54 4.30
C ILE A 237 12.45 3.45 5.27
N TRP A 238 13.65 2.92 5.09
CA TRP A 238 14.25 1.96 6.01
C TRP A 238 15.13 2.69 7.02
N LYS A 239 14.75 2.60 8.31
CA LYS A 239 15.50 3.21 9.41
C LYS A 239 16.22 2.11 10.20
N HIS A 240 17.53 2.22 10.33
CA HIS A 240 18.38 1.28 11.08
C HIS A 240 19.68 1.96 11.50
N ASP A 241 20.25 1.60 12.64
CA ASP A 241 21.57 2.08 13.11
C ASP A 241 21.77 3.61 13.04
N GLY A 242 20.70 4.38 13.28
CA GLY A 242 20.70 5.85 13.19
C GLY A 242 20.70 6.42 11.76
N ILE A 243 20.58 5.58 10.73
CA ILE A 243 20.53 5.92 9.32
C ILE A 243 19.08 5.80 8.83
N SER A 244 18.69 6.69 7.91
CA SER A 244 17.45 6.56 7.13
C SER A 244 17.81 6.43 5.64
N GLU A 245 17.29 5.39 5.01
CA GLU A 245 17.53 5.07 3.61
C GLU A 245 16.21 4.98 2.84
N LEU A 246 16.16 5.59 1.67
CA LEU A 246 15.04 5.46 0.74
C LEU A 246 15.27 4.24 -0.16
N ILE A 247 14.41 3.24 -0.02
CA ILE A 247 14.48 1.98 -0.77
C ILE A 247 13.55 2.02 -1.96
N LEU A 248 14.12 1.86 -3.15
CA LEU A 248 13.42 1.87 -4.42
C LEU A 248 13.70 0.59 -5.20
N THR A 249 12.73 -0.32 -5.20
CA THR A 249 12.80 -1.58 -5.96
C THR A 249 12.45 -1.30 -7.41
N GLY A 250 13.38 -1.54 -8.34
CA GLY A 250 13.17 -1.38 -9.78
C GLY A 250 13.28 -2.71 -10.53
N ARG A 251 12.92 -2.71 -11.83
CA ARG A 251 12.97 -3.91 -12.68
C ARG A 251 14.40 -4.34 -12.98
N ASN A 252 15.31 -3.40 -13.18
CA ASN A 252 16.72 -3.71 -13.43
C ASN A 252 17.43 -4.02 -12.11
N GLN A 253 17.24 -3.16 -11.11
CA GLN A 253 17.83 -3.34 -9.78
C GLN A 253 17.03 -2.64 -8.67
N THR A 254 17.20 -3.12 -7.45
CA THR A 254 16.83 -2.38 -6.24
C THR A 254 17.97 -1.43 -5.89
N ARG A 255 17.66 -0.20 -5.50
CA ARG A 255 18.63 0.79 -5.02
C ARG A 255 18.19 1.37 -3.70
N SER A 256 19.16 1.67 -2.85
CA SER A 256 19.01 2.51 -1.66
C SER A 256 19.60 3.88 -1.92
N TYR A 257 18.94 4.90 -1.41
CA TYR A 257 19.39 6.28 -1.47
C TYR A 257 19.42 6.88 -0.06
N ASP A 258 20.26 7.88 0.17
CA ASP A 258 20.07 8.77 1.31
C ASP A 258 18.87 9.71 1.07
N LEU A 259 18.49 10.47 2.10
CA LEU A 259 17.39 11.43 2.02
C LEU A 259 17.72 12.72 1.23
N ALA A 260 18.93 12.81 0.65
CA ALA A 260 19.32 13.86 -0.30
C ALA A 260 19.30 13.35 -1.76
N GLY A 261 18.95 12.07 -1.98
CA GLY A 261 18.82 11.45 -3.30
C GLY A 261 20.10 10.81 -3.83
N ASN A 262 21.15 10.63 -3.02
CA ASN A 262 22.39 9.98 -3.45
C ASN A 262 22.29 8.46 -3.26
N GLU A 263 22.65 7.68 -4.29
CA GLU A 263 22.68 6.21 -4.20
C GLU A 263 23.72 5.75 -3.16
N ARG A 264 23.34 4.78 -2.31
CA ARG A 264 24.18 4.19 -1.27
C ARG A 264 24.62 2.78 -1.61
N TRP A 265 23.67 1.98 -2.11
CA TRP A 265 23.91 0.62 -2.54
C TRP A 265 22.89 0.18 -3.60
N SER A 266 23.24 -0.85 -4.36
CA SER A 266 22.39 -1.46 -5.37
C SER A 266 22.42 -2.98 -5.34
N LEU A 267 21.32 -3.59 -5.77
CA LEU A 267 21.11 -5.04 -5.84
C LEU A 267 20.44 -5.39 -7.17
N LYS A 268 21.16 -6.13 -8.01
CA LYS A 268 20.62 -6.72 -9.24
C LYS A 268 19.93 -8.04 -8.94
N TRP A 269 18.77 -8.24 -9.57
CA TRP A 269 18.07 -9.52 -9.53
C TRP A 269 18.94 -10.64 -10.10
N LYS A 270 18.93 -11.82 -9.50
CA LYS A 270 19.71 -12.97 -10.01
C LYS A 270 19.34 -13.37 -11.43
N SER A 271 18.11 -13.10 -11.84
CA SER A 271 17.62 -13.34 -13.19
C SER A 271 16.72 -12.20 -13.63
N ARG A 272 16.41 -12.13 -14.93
CA ARG A 272 15.50 -11.13 -15.47
C ARG A 272 14.13 -11.25 -14.78
N THR A 273 13.65 -10.15 -14.21
CA THR A 273 12.26 -10.01 -13.80
C THR A 273 11.49 -9.11 -14.76
N SER A 274 10.20 -9.39 -14.91
CA SER A 274 9.33 -8.63 -15.82
C SER A 274 8.62 -7.50 -15.11
N ILE A 275 8.09 -7.72 -13.91
CA ILE A 275 7.22 -6.75 -13.23
C ILE A 275 7.56 -6.75 -11.74
N VAL A 276 7.71 -5.56 -11.18
CA VAL A 276 7.95 -5.30 -9.76
C VAL A 276 6.79 -4.42 -9.28
N ILE A 277 6.05 -4.91 -8.29
CA ILE A 277 4.91 -4.24 -7.65
C ILE A 277 5.02 -4.26 -6.11
N PRO A 278 5.49 -5.36 -5.47
CA PRO A 278 5.59 -5.41 -4.01
C PRO A 278 6.37 -4.22 -3.44
N THR A 279 5.83 -3.61 -2.40
CA THR A 279 6.45 -2.50 -1.66
C THR A 279 7.51 -3.08 -0.72
N PRO A 280 8.71 -2.51 -0.62
CA PRO A 280 9.68 -2.92 0.39
C PRO A 280 9.14 -2.65 1.79
N PHE A 281 9.54 -3.47 2.75
CA PHE A 281 9.22 -3.22 4.15
C PHE A 281 10.29 -3.84 5.04
N GLU A 282 10.34 -3.38 6.28
CA GLU A 282 11.24 -3.91 7.29
C GLU A 282 10.46 -4.79 8.27
N ALA A 283 11.08 -5.90 8.69
CA ALA A 283 10.73 -6.59 9.91
C ALA A 283 11.98 -7.28 10.47
N HIS A 284 12.10 -7.36 11.80
CA HIS A 284 13.20 -8.06 12.47
C HIS A 284 14.60 -7.53 12.15
N GLY A 285 14.71 -6.24 11.82
CA GLY A 285 15.93 -5.58 11.34
C GLY A 285 16.27 -5.93 9.89
N LEU A 286 15.46 -6.71 9.19
CA LEU A 286 15.70 -7.12 7.81
C LEU A 286 14.78 -6.37 6.85
N LEU A 287 15.34 -5.87 5.76
CA LEU A 287 14.60 -5.29 4.64
C LEU A 287 14.19 -6.40 3.67
N TYR A 288 12.89 -6.52 3.41
CA TYR A 288 12.34 -7.47 2.46
C TYR A 288 12.02 -6.78 1.14
N ILE A 289 12.50 -7.35 0.05
CA ILE A 289 12.14 -6.95 -1.32
C ILE A 289 11.66 -8.18 -2.10
N ALA A 290 10.70 -7.96 -2.99
CA ALA A 290 10.11 -9.03 -3.79
C ALA A 290 9.86 -8.58 -5.23
N SER A 291 10.10 -9.49 -6.17
CA SER A 291 9.76 -9.30 -7.59
C SER A 291 9.31 -10.61 -8.22
N GLY A 292 8.17 -10.58 -8.89
CA GLY A 292 7.64 -11.74 -9.58
C GLY A 292 6.54 -11.36 -10.55
N TYR A 293 6.44 -12.09 -11.65
CA TYR A 293 5.32 -12.04 -12.58
C TYR A 293 4.89 -13.47 -12.92
N VAL A 294 3.62 -13.69 -13.27
CA VAL A 294 3.10 -15.02 -13.61
C VAL A 294 3.89 -15.69 -14.75
N GLY A 295 4.47 -14.91 -15.66
CA GLY A 295 5.31 -15.40 -16.76
C GLY A 295 6.82 -15.43 -16.46
N ASP A 296 7.28 -14.99 -15.29
CA ASP A 296 8.70 -15.04 -14.94
C ASP A 296 9.13 -16.46 -14.55
N ARG A 297 10.34 -16.87 -14.97
CA ARG A 297 10.92 -18.18 -14.63
C ARG A 297 11.28 -18.28 -13.15
N GLU A 298 11.73 -17.17 -12.56
CA GLU A 298 12.07 -17.06 -11.14
C GLU A 298 11.29 -15.88 -10.52
N LYS A 299 10.89 -16.05 -9.27
CA LYS A 299 10.12 -15.11 -8.46
C LYS A 299 10.90 -14.81 -7.18
N HIS A 300 11.59 -13.69 -7.18
CA HIS A 300 12.68 -13.36 -6.28
C HIS A 300 12.20 -12.71 -4.98
N VAL A 301 12.58 -13.26 -3.84
CA VAL A 301 12.51 -12.58 -2.53
C VAL A 301 13.89 -12.53 -1.92
N TYR A 302 14.27 -11.37 -1.39
CA TYR A 302 15.48 -11.18 -0.60
C TYR A 302 15.12 -10.63 0.77
N ALA A 303 15.81 -11.12 1.80
CA ALA A 303 15.91 -10.46 3.10
C ALA A 303 17.31 -9.87 3.26
N ILE A 304 17.39 -8.56 3.42
CA ILE A 304 18.61 -7.75 3.38
C ILE A 304 18.92 -7.25 4.79
N LYS A 305 20.17 -7.38 5.21
CA LYS A 305 20.70 -6.91 6.49
C LYS A 305 21.13 -5.44 6.40
N PRO A 306 21.09 -4.69 7.51
CA PRO A 306 21.53 -3.30 7.54
C PRO A 306 23.03 -3.16 7.23
N GLY A 307 23.45 -1.92 6.98
CA GLY A 307 24.87 -1.57 6.78
C GLY A 307 25.43 -1.83 5.37
N ALA A 308 24.57 -2.16 4.40
CA ALA A 308 24.95 -2.35 2.99
C ALA A 308 25.60 -1.09 2.37
N LYS A 309 26.57 -1.33 1.47
CA LYS A 309 27.27 -0.28 0.67
C LYS A 309 27.63 -0.85 -0.70
N ASN A 310 27.59 0.00 -1.74
CA ASN A 310 27.94 -0.37 -3.12
C ASN A 310 27.06 -1.51 -3.68
N ASP A 311 27.59 -2.34 -4.59
CA ASP A 311 26.87 -3.51 -5.13
C ASP A 311 26.82 -4.65 -4.11
N ILE A 312 25.61 -5.07 -3.73
CA ILE A 312 25.36 -6.17 -2.78
C ILE A 312 24.78 -7.43 -3.45
N SER A 313 24.77 -7.48 -4.78
CA SER A 313 24.16 -8.55 -5.57
C SER A 313 24.75 -9.93 -5.24
N LEU A 314 23.90 -10.95 -5.25
CA LEU A 314 24.33 -12.35 -5.12
C LEU A 314 25.00 -12.83 -6.41
N LYS A 315 26.14 -13.51 -6.28
CA LYS A 315 26.80 -14.21 -7.40
C LYS A 315 26.04 -15.49 -7.77
N PRO A 316 26.28 -16.08 -8.96
CA PRO A 316 25.69 -17.37 -9.33
C PRO A 316 25.92 -18.44 -8.24
N GLY A 317 24.88 -19.23 -7.94
CA GLY A 317 24.91 -20.24 -6.88
C GLY A 317 24.69 -19.73 -5.44
N GLU A 318 24.93 -18.45 -5.15
CA GLU A 318 24.74 -17.91 -3.79
C GLU A 318 23.26 -17.71 -3.44
N THR A 319 22.91 -17.95 -2.17
CA THR A 319 21.60 -17.63 -1.59
C THR A 319 21.70 -16.66 -0.40
N LYS A 320 22.92 -16.29 -0.02
CA LYS A 320 23.24 -15.34 1.05
C LYS A 320 24.64 -14.78 0.84
N ASN A 321 24.91 -13.61 1.41
CA ASN A 321 26.24 -13.02 1.50
C ASN A 321 26.33 -12.17 2.78
N ASN A 322 27.29 -11.24 2.86
CA ASN A 322 27.45 -10.36 4.02
C ASN A 322 26.20 -9.52 4.30
N PHE A 323 25.49 -9.07 3.26
CA PHE A 323 24.32 -8.18 3.36
C PHE A 323 23.00 -8.88 3.05
N ILE A 324 23.00 -10.08 2.46
CA ILE A 324 21.79 -10.85 2.19
C ILE A 324 21.68 -11.97 3.22
N ALA A 325 20.66 -11.91 4.09
CA ALA A 325 20.37 -12.94 5.07
C ALA A 325 19.92 -14.23 4.39
N TRP A 326 18.98 -14.12 3.46
CA TRP A 326 18.52 -15.22 2.63
C TRP A 326 17.88 -14.70 1.33
N TYR A 327 17.82 -15.59 0.34
CA TYR A 327 17.18 -15.40 -0.95
C TYR A 327 16.42 -16.65 -1.36
N ASP A 328 15.19 -16.48 -1.88
CA ASP A 328 14.43 -17.55 -2.51
C ASP A 328 13.91 -17.11 -3.87
N LYS A 329 14.12 -17.98 -4.88
CA LYS A 329 13.77 -17.76 -6.29
C LYS A 329 12.33 -18.14 -6.66
N ARG A 330 11.52 -18.58 -5.71
CA ARG A 330 10.13 -19.04 -5.91
C ARG A 330 9.14 -18.38 -4.94
N ALA A 331 9.63 -17.53 -4.04
CA ALA A 331 8.85 -17.02 -2.92
C ALA A 331 8.09 -15.72 -3.21
N ALA A 332 8.31 -15.08 -4.37
CA ALA A 332 7.68 -13.79 -4.64
C ALA A 332 6.26 -13.95 -5.19
N PRO A 333 5.35 -13.03 -4.82
CA PRO A 333 4.06 -12.88 -5.48
C PRO A 333 4.19 -12.07 -6.78
N TYR A 334 3.07 -11.85 -7.46
CA TYR A 334 2.98 -10.87 -8.55
C TYR A 334 2.62 -9.47 -8.03
N ASN A 335 1.39 -9.26 -7.57
CA ASN A 335 0.88 -7.94 -7.19
C ASN A 335 1.10 -7.60 -5.72
N THR A 336 0.97 -8.58 -4.83
CA THR A 336 0.82 -8.33 -3.40
C THR A 336 2.17 -8.05 -2.74
N THR A 337 2.23 -7.16 -1.78
CA THR A 337 3.37 -7.10 -0.85
C THR A 337 3.30 -8.27 0.15
N PRO A 338 4.35 -9.09 0.30
CA PRO A 338 4.40 -10.11 1.35
C PRO A 338 4.21 -9.53 2.76
N LEU A 339 3.93 -10.40 3.73
CA LEU A 339 3.65 -9.98 5.10
C LEU A 339 4.56 -10.73 6.07
N VAL A 340 5.20 -10.02 7.00
CA VAL A 340 5.85 -10.65 8.16
C VAL A 340 5.03 -10.40 9.42
N TYR A 341 4.45 -11.45 10.01
CA TYR A 341 3.68 -11.39 11.25
C TYR A 341 4.17 -12.46 12.23
N GLY A 342 4.53 -12.05 13.45
CA GLY A 342 5.37 -12.88 14.32
C GLY A 342 6.72 -13.17 13.65
N ASP A 343 7.17 -14.42 13.68
CA ASP A 343 8.39 -14.87 12.99
C ASP A 343 8.11 -15.42 11.57
N GLU A 344 6.89 -15.24 11.05
CA GLU A 344 6.43 -15.89 9.83
C GLU A 344 6.30 -14.90 8.67
N PHE A 345 6.87 -15.26 7.51
CA PHE A 345 6.80 -14.56 6.23
C PHE A 345 5.76 -15.23 5.33
N TYR A 346 4.65 -14.54 5.07
CA TYR A 346 3.55 -14.99 4.23
C TYR A 346 3.64 -14.40 2.82
N THR A 347 3.55 -15.28 1.82
CA THR A 347 3.37 -14.88 0.42
C THR A 347 1.98 -15.25 -0.05
N LEU A 348 1.25 -14.24 -0.54
CA LEU A 348 -0.03 -14.43 -1.23
C LEU A 348 0.22 -14.51 -2.73
N PHE A 349 0.36 -15.73 -3.24
CA PHE A 349 0.70 -16.00 -4.63
C PHE A 349 -0.49 -15.82 -5.57
N ASP A 350 -0.13 -15.67 -6.85
CA ASP A 350 -1.04 -15.73 -7.98
C ASP A 350 -1.95 -16.94 -7.96
N PHE A 351 -3.09 -16.81 -8.63
CA PHE A 351 -4.13 -17.84 -8.74
C PHE A 351 -4.77 -18.22 -7.39
N GLY A 352 -4.24 -17.76 -6.25
CA GLY A 352 -4.83 -17.88 -4.91
C GLY A 352 -4.20 -18.95 -4.03
N PHE A 353 -2.87 -19.00 -4.03
CA PHE A 353 -2.12 -19.85 -3.12
C PHE A 353 -1.52 -19.02 -1.99
N LEU A 354 -1.42 -19.60 -0.80
CA LEU A 354 -0.69 -19.04 0.33
C LEU A 354 0.55 -19.87 0.61
N GLY A 355 1.66 -19.20 0.89
CA GLY A 355 2.87 -19.80 1.45
C GLY A 355 3.30 -19.12 2.74
N CYS A 356 4.08 -19.84 3.52
CA CYS A 356 4.65 -19.39 4.78
C CYS A 356 6.08 -19.91 4.94
N ARG A 357 6.95 -19.03 5.40
CA ARG A 357 8.38 -19.28 5.65
C ARG A 357 8.78 -18.63 6.95
N ASP A 358 9.85 -19.13 7.57
CA ASP A 358 10.50 -18.41 8.64
C ASP A 358 11.08 -17.10 8.10
N ALA A 359 10.71 -15.96 8.69
CA ALA A 359 11.06 -14.65 8.18
C ALA A 359 12.58 -14.36 8.27
N ARG A 360 13.29 -14.98 9.19
CA ARG A 360 14.71 -14.72 9.46
C ARG A 360 15.64 -15.59 8.61
N THR A 361 15.18 -16.77 8.23
CA THR A 361 16.00 -17.80 7.57
C THR A 361 15.51 -18.15 6.16
N GLY A 362 14.25 -17.84 5.83
CA GLY A 362 13.61 -18.19 4.57
C GLY A 362 13.19 -19.66 4.46
N SER A 363 13.36 -20.46 5.54
CA SER A 363 12.98 -21.87 5.59
C SER A 363 11.48 -22.04 5.38
N VAL A 364 11.09 -22.98 4.51
CA VAL A 364 9.68 -23.23 4.16
C VAL A 364 8.96 -23.92 5.33
N HIS A 365 7.80 -23.38 5.71
CA HIS A 365 6.84 -24.09 6.54
C HIS A 365 5.76 -24.77 5.68
N PHE A 366 5.16 -24.01 4.76
CA PHE A 366 4.34 -24.52 3.65
C PHE A 366 4.48 -23.59 2.44
N ASP A 367 4.41 -24.08 1.21
CA ASP A 367 4.74 -23.25 0.03
C ASP A 367 3.50 -22.76 -0.74
N LYS A 368 2.65 -23.65 -1.25
CA LYS A 368 1.54 -23.27 -2.14
C LYS A 368 0.25 -23.99 -1.77
N GLU A 369 -0.30 -23.64 -0.63
CA GLU A 369 -1.60 -24.14 -0.19
C GLU A 369 -2.72 -23.38 -0.89
N ARG A 370 -3.67 -24.13 -1.46
CA ARG A 370 -4.80 -23.58 -2.21
C ARG A 370 -5.78 -22.91 -1.24
N ILE A 371 -5.98 -21.60 -1.37
CA ILE A 371 -6.90 -20.85 -0.50
C ILE A 371 -8.35 -21.27 -0.69
N ASN A 372 -8.76 -21.40 -1.95
CA ASN A 372 -10.11 -21.85 -2.31
C ASN A 372 -10.00 -23.04 -3.28
N PRO A 373 -10.40 -24.26 -2.88
CA PRO A 373 -10.32 -25.45 -3.72
C PRO A 373 -11.36 -25.48 -4.84
N GLU A 374 -12.44 -24.70 -4.72
CA GLU A 374 -13.53 -24.68 -5.70
C GLU A 374 -13.25 -23.75 -6.88
N LYS A 375 -12.40 -22.72 -6.69
CA LYS A 375 -12.11 -21.74 -7.74
C LYS A 375 -10.76 -21.05 -7.60
N THR A 376 -10.21 -20.68 -8.75
CA THR A 376 -9.09 -19.74 -8.84
C THR A 376 -9.48 -18.39 -8.26
N THR A 377 -8.62 -17.82 -7.42
CA THR A 377 -8.88 -16.56 -6.71
C THR A 377 -7.76 -15.57 -7.00
N GLY A 378 -8.10 -14.38 -7.49
CA GLY A 378 -7.15 -13.30 -7.76
C GLY A 378 -6.99 -12.38 -6.56
N PHE A 379 -5.75 -11.92 -6.35
CA PHE A 379 -5.40 -11.01 -5.27
C PHE A 379 -4.56 -9.85 -5.82
N THR A 380 -4.98 -8.63 -5.50
CA THR A 380 -4.20 -7.39 -5.70
C THR A 380 -3.92 -6.73 -4.36
N ALA A 381 -4.92 -6.62 -3.48
CA ALA A 381 -4.74 -6.16 -2.12
C ALA A 381 -3.79 -7.11 -1.39
N SER A 382 -2.71 -6.57 -0.81
CA SER A 382 -1.74 -7.42 -0.11
C SER A 382 -2.28 -7.89 1.24
N PRO A 383 -1.80 -9.04 1.78
CA PRO A 383 -2.26 -9.52 3.07
C PRO A 383 -1.98 -8.51 4.21
N TRP A 384 -2.78 -8.60 5.26
CA TRP A 384 -2.62 -7.86 6.52
C TRP A 384 -2.83 -8.80 7.71
N ALA A 385 -2.42 -8.39 8.91
CA ALA A 385 -2.61 -9.21 10.11
C ALA A 385 -2.88 -8.40 11.38
N TYR A 386 -3.59 -9.05 12.30
CA TYR A 386 -3.81 -8.65 13.68
C TYR A 386 -4.40 -9.82 14.46
N ARG A 387 -4.36 -9.76 15.80
CA ARG A 387 -5.01 -10.75 16.69
C ARG A 387 -4.67 -12.21 16.38
N GLY A 388 -3.45 -12.53 15.95
CA GLY A 388 -3.08 -13.91 15.61
C GLY A 388 -3.66 -14.42 14.28
N HIS A 389 -4.15 -13.53 13.41
CA HIS A 389 -4.78 -13.90 12.14
C HIS A 389 -4.16 -13.17 10.96
N VAL A 390 -4.06 -13.87 9.83
CA VAL A 390 -3.66 -13.32 8.52
C VAL A 390 -4.90 -13.21 7.64
N PHE A 391 -5.05 -12.09 6.94
CA PHE A 391 -6.21 -11.81 6.10
C PHE A 391 -5.78 -11.62 4.65
N ALA A 392 -6.54 -12.19 3.71
CA ALA A 392 -6.34 -12.07 2.28
C ALA A 392 -7.64 -11.68 1.58
N LEU A 393 -7.71 -10.43 1.08
CA LEU A 393 -8.86 -9.90 0.33
C LEU A 393 -8.77 -10.24 -1.16
N SER A 394 -9.66 -11.11 -1.63
CA SER A 394 -9.80 -11.41 -3.04
C SER A 394 -10.37 -10.23 -3.82
N GLU A 395 -10.05 -10.19 -5.10
CA GLU A 395 -10.63 -9.21 -6.01
C GLU A 395 -12.15 -9.34 -6.16
N ALA A 396 -12.75 -10.44 -5.72
CA ALA A 396 -14.20 -10.64 -5.73
C ALA A 396 -14.89 -10.15 -4.44
N GLY A 397 -14.15 -9.60 -3.47
CA GLY A 397 -14.69 -9.07 -2.21
C GLY A 397 -14.90 -10.13 -1.13
N GLU A 398 -14.16 -11.24 -1.21
CA GLU A 398 -14.07 -12.25 -0.15
C GLU A 398 -12.79 -12.02 0.63
N THR A 399 -12.85 -12.00 1.96
CA THR A 399 -11.64 -11.96 2.80
C THR A 399 -11.45 -13.30 3.48
N TYR A 400 -10.44 -14.03 3.05
CA TYR A 400 -10.03 -15.29 3.67
C TYR A 400 -9.19 -14.99 4.90
N VAL A 401 -9.49 -15.66 6.02
CA VAL A 401 -8.80 -15.43 7.29
C VAL A 401 -8.18 -16.74 7.76
N PHE A 402 -6.89 -16.69 8.03
CA PHE A 402 -6.07 -17.82 8.47
C PHE A 402 -5.59 -17.58 9.89
N LEU A 403 -5.39 -18.66 10.67
CA LEU A 403 -4.56 -18.53 11.87
C LEU A 403 -3.11 -18.27 11.44
N ALA A 404 -2.47 -17.33 12.11
CA ALA A 404 -1.03 -17.13 12.00
C ALA A 404 -0.28 -18.31 12.65
N GLY A 405 0.90 -18.60 12.13
CA GLY A 405 1.74 -19.75 12.48
C GLY A 405 2.28 -20.50 11.27
N LYS A 406 2.92 -21.63 11.58
CA LYS A 406 3.66 -22.49 10.65
C LYS A 406 2.79 -23.48 9.87
N GLU A 407 1.52 -23.59 10.22
CA GLU A 407 0.57 -24.50 9.57
C GLU A 407 -0.48 -23.71 8.80
N TYR A 408 -0.88 -24.23 7.64
CA TYR A 408 -1.98 -23.66 6.89
C TYR A 408 -3.32 -24.00 7.56
N LYS A 409 -4.03 -22.97 8.02
CA LYS A 409 -5.35 -23.14 8.64
C LYS A 409 -6.28 -21.97 8.33
N LEU A 410 -7.10 -22.13 7.28
CA LEU A 410 -8.23 -21.25 6.99
C LEU A 410 -9.31 -21.42 8.07
N VAL A 411 -9.70 -20.33 8.73
CA VAL A 411 -10.69 -20.36 9.83
C VAL A 411 -12.01 -19.69 9.49
N ARG A 412 -12.03 -18.79 8.50
CA ARG A 412 -13.27 -18.16 8.02
C ARG A 412 -13.09 -17.45 6.69
N VAL A 413 -14.22 -17.11 6.09
CA VAL A 413 -14.32 -16.18 4.97
C VAL A 413 -15.33 -15.10 5.33
N ASN A 414 -14.92 -13.84 5.21
CA ASN A 414 -15.78 -12.67 5.38
C ASN A 414 -16.15 -12.09 4.01
N TYR A 415 -17.27 -11.37 3.93
CA TYR A 415 -17.82 -10.92 2.65
C TYR A 415 -18.13 -9.42 2.66
N THR A 416 -17.48 -8.68 1.76
CA THR A 416 -17.85 -7.29 1.43
C THR A 416 -18.57 -7.21 0.09
N GLY A 417 -18.25 -8.15 -0.81
CA GLY A 417 -18.71 -8.16 -2.19
C GLY A 417 -18.15 -7.00 -3.02
N GLY A 418 -18.40 -7.04 -4.32
CA GLY A 418 -17.88 -6.05 -5.26
C GLY A 418 -16.37 -6.18 -5.48
N MET A 419 -15.90 -5.63 -6.60
CA MET A 419 -14.49 -5.74 -6.97
C MET A 419 -13.61 -4.94 -6.01
N SER A 420 -12.59 -5.58 -5.44
CA SER A 420 -11.74 -4.97 -4.40
C SER A 420 -10.26 -5.11 -4.71
N MET A 421 -9.51 -4.01 -4.73
CA MET A 421 -8.07 -4.03 -5.01
C MET A 421 -7.25 -3.23 -3.99
N ALA A 422 -7.91 -2.40 -3.19
CA ALA A 422 -7.29 -1.56 -2.17
C ALA A 422 -6.97 -2.36 -0.89
N ASN A 423 -5.86 -2.03 -0.24
CA ASN A 423 -5.58 -2.49 1.12
C ASN A 423 -6.48 -1.75 2.12
N PRO A 424 -6.91 -2.36 3.23
CA PRO A 424 -7.67 -1.65 4.25
C PRO A 424 -6.77 -0.76 5.12
N ALA A 425 -7.39 0.19 5.83
CA ALA A 425 -6.78 0.86 6.98
C ALA A 425 -7.20 0.16 8.27
N LEU A 426 -6.23 -0.07 9.16
CA LEU A 426 -6.41 -0.69 10.46
C LEU A 426 -6.28 0.43 11.50
N VAL A 427 -7.39 0.90 12.03
CA VAL A 427 -7.41 2.11 12.88
C VAL A 427 -8.34 1.89 14.06
N GLN A 428 -7.79 1.97 15.28
CA GLN A 428 -8.56 1.75 16.50
C GLN A 428 -9.26 0.37 16.44
N ASP A 429 -10.56 0.32 16.69
CA ASP A 429 -11.39 -0.88 16.61
C ASP A 429 -12.07 -1.07 15.24
N ARG A 430 -11.62 -0.34 14.21
CA ARG A 430 -12.21 -0.34 12.87
C ARG A 430 -11.26 -0.85 11.79
N LEU A 431 -11.83 -1.61 10.87
CA LEU A 431 -11.25 -1.87 9.57
C LEU A 431 -11.96 -0.99 8.53
N ILE A 432 -11.24 -0.02 7.97
CA ILE A 432 -11.77 0.80 6.87
C ILE A 432 -11.37 0.14 5.56
N LEU A 433 -12.36 -0.33 4.80
CA LEU A 433 -12.15 -1.07 3.57
C LEU A 433 -12.80 -0.34 2.40
N ARG A 434 -12.12 -0.32 1.25
CA ARG A 434 -12.66 0.21 -0.01
C ARG A 434 -12.82 -0.91 -1.03
N ASN A 435 -13.97 -0.96 -1.69
CA ASN A 435 -14.14 -1.65 -2.98
C ASN A 435 -14.40 -0.62 -4.09
N GLN A 436 -14.65 -1.10 -5.31
CA GLN A 436 -14.86 -0.24 -6.48
C GLN A 436 -15.90 0.86 -6.27
N ASN A 437 -16.98 0.58 -5.52
CA ASN A 437 -18.16 1.43 -5.44
C ASN A 437 -18.42 1.99 -4.04
N TYR A 438 -17.79 1.43 -3.00
CA TYR A 438 -18.12 1.70 -1.61
C TYR A 438 -16.90 1.73 -0.71
N VAL A 439 -17.02 2.50 0.37
CA VAL A 439 -16.16 2.41 1.56
C VAL A 439 -17.00 1.89 2.72
N PHE A 440 -16.39 1.06 3.55
CA PHE A 440 -17.02 0.41 4.69
C PHE A 440 -16.21 0.75 5.95
N SER A 441 -16.89 1.10 7.04
CA SER A 441 -16.36 0.87 8.37
C SER A 441 -16.88 -0.47 8.87
N ILE A 442 -15.95 -1.36 9.19
CA ILE A 442 -16.24 -2.65 9.79
C ILE A 442 -15.78 -2.57 11.23
N ARG A 443 -16.69 -2.83 12.16
CA ARG A 443 -16.49 -2.71 13.60
C ARG A 443 -17.29 -3.78 14.32
N GLU A 444 -16.64 -4.49 15.24
CA GLU A 444 -17.29 -5.51 16.06
C GLU A 444 -18.11 -4.82 17.15
N LYS A 445 -19.44 -5.04 17.16
CA LYS A 445 -20.31 -4.51 18.22
C LYS A 445 -19.96 -5.20 19.53
N ARG A 446 -19.71 -4.41 20.57
CA ARG A 446 -19.38 -4.90 21.92
C ARG A 446 -20.57 -4.80 22.85
#